data_AF-A0A3D4DNC6-F1
#
_entry.id   AF-A0A3D4DNC6-F1
#
_cell.length_a   1.000
_cell.length_b   1.000
_cell.length_c   1.000
_cell.angle_alpha   90.00
_cell.angle_beta   90.00
_cell.angle_gamma   90.00
#
_symmetry.space_group_name_H-M   'P 1'
#
loop_
_entity.id
_entity.type
_entity.pdbx_description
1 polymer ?
#
loop_
_entity_poly.entity_id
_entity_poly.type
_entity_poly.pdbx_seq_one_letter_code
_entity_poly.pdbx_strand_id
1 'polypeptide(L)'
;MILLGLATGTPRISEILAKGTALSAHALYLPILALLLLGSFTKSAQVPFHFWLPNAMAALTPVSAFLHSATMVKAGVYLLARMHPAMAGSDVWFYTLTSFGAVTAVFASVFALRCARPI
;
A
#
# COMPACT_ATOMS: atom_id res chain seq x y z
N MET A 1 -5.49 6.80 10.01
CA MET A 1 -5.02 7.00 11.41
C MET A 1 -6.13 7.40 12.36
N ILE A 2 -7.10 8.23 11.94
CA ILE A 2 -8.24 8.62 12.80
C ILE A 2 -9.04 7.42 13.30
N LEU A 3 -9.56 6.57 12.39
CA LEU A 3 -10.34 5.39 12.80
C LEU A 3 -9.52 4.38 13.63
N LEU A 4 -8.22 4.25 13.34
CA LEU A 4 -7.32 3.44 14.16
C LEU A 4 -7.26 3.98 15.59
N GLY A 5 -7.02 5.29 15.74
CA GLY A 5 -6.96 5.93 17.06
C GLY A 5 -8.28 5.88 17.82
N LEU A 6 -9.42 5.92 17.13
CA LEU A 6 -10.74 5.74 17.75
C LEU A 6 -10.96 4.29 18.21
N ALA A 7 -10.61 3.29 17.38
CA ALA A 7 -10.77 1.88 17.72
C ALA A 7 -9.79 1.41 18.81
N THR A 8 -8.59 1.98 18.86
CA THR A 8 -7.58 1.63 19.87
C THR A 8 -7.58 2.58 21.06
N GLY A 9 -8.28 3.71 21.01
CA GLY A 9 -8.22 4.75 22.05
C GLY A 9 -6.87 5.46 22.17
N THR A 10 -5.98 5.31 21.19
CA THR A 10 -4.64 5.91 21.22
C THR A 10 -4.13 6.27 19.81
N PRO A 11 -3.56 7.47 19.61
CA PRO A 11 -2.94 7.85 18.34
C PRO A 11 -1.53 7.25 18.16
N ARG A 12 -0.95 6.62 19.19
CA ARG A 12 0.42 6.11 19.17
C ARG A 12 0.50 4.79 18.40
N ILE A 13 1.27 4.78 17.30
CA ILE A 13 1.46 3.58 16.46
C ILE A 13 2.00 2.40 17.27
N SER A 14 2.97 2.61 18.17
CA SER A 14 3.52 1.53 19.00
C SER A 14 2.46 0.80 19.82
N GLU A 15 1.48 1.53 20.36
CA GLU A 15 0.39 0.97 21.15
C GLU A 15 -0.66 0.30 20.27
N ILE A 16 -0.94 0.86 19.09
CA ILE A 16 -1.80 0.22 18.08
C ILE A 16 -1.23 -1.14 17.67
N LEU A 17 0.08 -1.21 17.43
CA LEU A 17 0.76 -2.44 17.02
C LEU A 17 0.69 -3.55 18.08
N ALA A 18 0.61 -3.19 19.36
CA ALA A 18 0.46 -4.15 20.45
C ALA A 18 -0.95 -4.75 20.56
N LYS A 19 -1.97 -4.14 19.93
CA LYS A 19 -3.38 -4.56 20.06
C LYS A 19 -3.84 -5.62 19.05
N GLY A 20 -2.94 -6.19 18.24
CA GLY A 20 -3.23 -6.99 17.03
C GLY A 20 -4.55 -7.76 16.99
N THR A 21 -4.74 -8.75 17.86
CA THR A 21 -5.97 -9.59 17.87
C THR A 21 -7.24 -8.85 18.29
N ALA A 22 -7.12 -7.86 19.18
CA ALA A 22 -8.24 -7.01 19.56
C ALA A 22 -8.65 -6.07 18.42
N LEU A 23 -7.70 -5.66 17.58
CA LEU A 23 -7.97 -4.82 16.41
C LEU A 23 -8.66 -5.62 15.31
N SER A 24 -8.23 -6.87 15.05
CA SER A 24 -8.85 -7.72 14.02
C SER A 24 -10.28 -8.14 14.37
N ALA A 25 -10.59 -8.26 15.66
CA ALA A 25 -11.94 -8.56 16.14
C ALA A 25 -12.86 -7.32 16.24
N HIS A 26 -12.33 -6.11 16.06
CA HIS A 26 -13.11 -4.89 16.23
C HIS A 26 -14.09 -4.68 15.07
N ALA A 27 -15.31 -4.18 15.36
CA ALA A 27 -16.33 -3.87 14.35
C ALA A 27 -15.88 -2.87 13.27
N LEU A 28 -14.79 -2.11 13.53
CA LEU A 28 -14.24 -1.11 12.62
C LEU A 28 -13.05 -1.65 11.82
N TYR A 29 -12.71 -2.93 11.94
CA TYR A 29 -11.56 -3.52 11.27
C TYR A 29 -11.63 -3.38 9.75
N LEU A 30 -12.75 -3.76 9.13
CA LEU A 30 -12.95 -3.64 7.68
C LEU A 30 -12.79 -2.21 7.14
N PRO A 31 -13.46 -1.18 7.68
CA PRO A 31 -13.27 0.20 7.20
C PRO A 31 -11.86 0.73 7.47
N ILE A 32 -11.22 0.34 8.58
CA ILE A 32 -9.81 0.66 8.85
C ILE A 32 -8.90 0.05 7.78
N LEU A 33 -9.10 -1.23 7.48
CA LEU A 33 -8.34 -1.94 6.46
C LEU A 33 -8.55 -1.31 5.09
N ALA A 34 -9.79 -1.03 4.69
CA ALA A 34 -10.09 -0.41 3.41
C ALA A 34 -9.39 0.94 3.22
N LEU A 35 -9.43 1.83 4.23
CA LEU A 35 -8.76 3.12 4.18
C LEU A 35 -7.23 2.99 4.15
N LEU A 36 -6.67 2.04 4.91
CA LEU A 36 -5.24 1.77 4.91
C LEU A 36 -4.79 1.28 3.54
N LEU A 37 -5.48 0.30 2.97
CA LEU A 37 -5.20 -0.25 1.65
C LEU A 37 -5.35 0.80 0.57
N LEU A 38 -6.41 1.61 0.60
CA LEU A 38 -6.61 2.70 -0.36
C LEU A 38 -5.42 3.67 -0.36
N GLY A 39 -4.98 4.11 0.82
CA GLY A 39 -3.82 5.00 0.95
C GLY A 39 -2.51 4.35 0.49
N SER A 40 -2.23 3.13 0.96
CA SER A 40 -1.02 2.40 0.60
C SER A 40 -0.97 2.05 -0.88
N PHE A 41 -2.04 1.53 -1.47
CA PHE A 41 -2.11 1.12 -2.87
C PHE A 41 -2.00 2.32 -3.82
N THR A 42 -2.59 3.45 -3.47
CA THR A 42 -2.44 4.68 -4.25
C THR A 42 -0.99 5.14 -4.26
N LYS A 43 -0.31 5.15 -3.11
CA LYS A 43 1.11 5.54 -3.01
C LYS A 43 2.05 4.55 -3.71
N SER A 44 1.75 3.26 -3.64
CA SER A 44 2.54 2.19 -4.28
C SER A 44 2.19 1.96 -5.76
N ALA A 45 1.30 2.77 -6.35
CA ALA A 45 0.83 2.63 -7.73
C ALA A 45 0.31 1.20 -8.07
N GLN A 46 -0.44 0.59 -7.14
CA GLN A 46 -1.12 -0.69 -7.40
C GLN A 46 -2.27 -0.50 -8.40
N VAL A 47 -2.65 -1.55 -9.14
CA VAL A 47 -3.86 -1.52 -9.98
C VAL A 47 -5.10 -1.38 -9.08
N PRO A 48 -6.07 -0.48 -9.38
CA PRO A 48 -6.19 0.41 -10.55
C PRO A 48 -5.56 1.82 -10.39
N PHE A 49 -4.91 2.12 -9.28
CA PHE A 49 -4.34 3.44 -8.94
C PHE A 49 -2.96 3.74 -9.57
N HIS A 50 -2.54 3.00 -10.60
CA HIS A 50 -1.21 3.12 -11.19
C HIS A 50 -1.06 4.30 -12.17
N PHE A 51 -2.16 4.91 -12.62
CA PHE A 51 -2.21 5.88 -13.71
C PHE A 51 -1.37 7.15 -13.51
N TRP A 52 -1.11 7.55 -12.26
CA TRP A 52 -0.29 8.73 -11.99
C TRP A 52 1.21 8.47 -12.20
N LEU A 53 1.65 7.21 -12.10
CA LEU A 53 3.06 6.83 -12.10
C LEU A 53 3.72 7.02 -13.48
N PRO A 54 3.11 6.60 -14.62
CA PRO A 54 3.68 6.88 -15.94
C PRO A 54 3.81 8.37 -16.23
N ASN A 55 2.81 9.18 -15.84
CA ASN A 55 2.82 10.62 -16.05
C ASN A 55 3.89 11.34 -15.21
N ALA A 56 4.29 10.77 -14.07
CA ALA A 56 5.36 11.31 -13.22
C ALA A 56 6.76 11.24 -13.88
N MET A 57 6.91 10.50 -14.98
CA MET A 57 8.16 10.41 -15.76
C MET A 57 8.51 11.67 -16.55
N ALA A 58 7.63 12.68 -16.56
CA ALA A 58 7.92 14.00 -17.11
C ALA A 58 8.96 14.79 -16.29
N ALA A 59 9.27 14.35 -15.06
CA ALA A 59 10.30 14.95 -14.22
C ALA A 59 11.71 14.67 -14.75
N LEU A 60 12.69 15.50 -14.32
CA LEU A 60 14.11 15.26 -14.59
C LEU A 60 14.53 13.86 -14.14
N THR A 61 15.36 13.19 -14.95
CA THR A 61 15.81 11.80 -14.72
C THR A 61 16.35 11.52 -13.30
N PRO A 62 17.15 12.37 -12.63
CA PRO A 62 17.57 12.10 -11.25
C PRO A 62 16.42 12.20 -10.23
N VAL A 63 15.45 13.09 -10.45
CA VAL A 63 14.28 13.25 -9.58
C VAL A 63 13.35 12.05 -9.72
N SER A 64 13.09 11.63 -10.96
CA SER A 64 12.34 10.42 -11.28
C SER A 64 13.00 9.19 -10.65
N ALA A 65 14.31 9.00 -10.85
CA ALA A 65 15.05 7.88 -10.28
C ALA A 65 14.91 7.83 -8.74
N PHE A 66 15.05 8.96 -8.04
CA PHE A 66 14.90 8.99 -6.59
C PHE A 66 13.47 8.72 -6.11
N LEU A 67 12.46 9.35 -6.73
CA LEU A 67 11.05 9.20 -6.33
C LEU A 67 10.54 7.77 -6.54
N HIS A 68 10.91 7.14 -7.66
CA HIS A 68 10.40 5.82 -8.04
C HIS A 68 11.24 4.66 -7.48
N SER A 69 12.48 4.89 -7.05
CA SER A 69 13.30 3.85 -6.42
C SER A 69 13.35 3.91 -4.89
N ALA A 70 13.31 5.11 -4.29
CA ALA A 70 13.70 5.30 -2.89
C ALA A 70 12.57 5.81 -1.98
N THR A 71 11.73 6.75 -2.44
CA THR A 71 10.89 7.52 -1.50
C THR A 71 9.39 7.42 -1.73
N MET A 72 8.89 7.75 -2.92
CA MET A 72 7.45 7.98 -3.11
C MET A 72 6.66 6.67 -3.12
N VAL A 73 7.08 5.70 -3.92
CA VAL A 73 6.38 4.41 -4.05
C VAL A 73 6.59 3.47 -2.86
N LYS A 74 7.76 3.57 -2.20
CA LYS A 74 8.10 2.74 -1.03
C LYS A 74 7.31 3.11 0.22
N ALA A 75 6.80 4.33 0.34
CA ALA A 75 6.02 4.76 1.49
C ALA A 75 4.75 3.90 1.71
N GLY A 76 4.06 3.52 0.62
CA GLY A 76 2.86 2.68 0.72
C GLY A 76 3.18 1.26 1.20
N VAL A 77 4.24 0.65 0.67
CA VAL A 77 4.73 -0.67 1.09
C VAL A 77 5.25 -0.64 2.53
N TYR A 78 6.00 0.40 2.91
CA TYR A 78 6.49 0.60 4.27
C TYR A 78 5.33 0.65 5.26
N LEU A 79 4.26 1.39 4.95
CA LEU A 79 3.08 1.46 5.83
C LEU A 79 2.43 0.08 6.01
N LEU A 80 2.29 -0.72 4.95
CA LEU A 80 1.75 -2.08 5.03
C LEU A 80 2.64 -2.98 5.89
N ALA A 81 3.96 -2.97 5.65
CA ALA A 81 4.92 -3.74 6.42
C ALA A 81 4.90 -3.31 7.91
N ARG A 82 4.77 -2.01 8.19
CA ARG A 82 4.71 -1.48 9.54
C ARG A 82 3.43 -1.90 10.27
N MET A 83 2.30 -1.99 9.58
CA MET A 83 1.01 -2.39 10.15
C MET A 83 0.82 -3.92 10.23
N HIS A 84 1.71 -4.69 9.60
CA HIS A 84 1.65 -6.16 9.58
C HIS A 84 1.47 -6.80 10.97
N PRO A 85 2.22 -6.41 12.04
CA PRO A 85 2.03 -7.00 13.37
C PRO A 85 0.61 -6.83 13.94
N ALA A 86 -0.10 -5.78 13.54
CA ALA A 86 -1.46 -5.49 14.03
C ALA A 86 -2.56 -6.13 13.18
N MET A 87 -2.30 -6.46 11.91
CA MET A 87 -3.35 -6.74 10.92
C MET A 87 -3.21 -8.07 10.19
N ALA A 88 -2.06 -8.75 10.29
CA ALA A 88 -1.75 -9.95 9.52
C ALA A 88 -2.58 -11.19 9.87
N GLY A 89 -3.25 -11.22 11.02
CA GLY A 89 -4.04 -12.36 11.47
C GLY A 89 -5.40 -12.53 10.77
N SER A 90 -5.70 -11.76 9.72
CA SER A 90 -6.96 -11.82 8.98
C SER A 90 -6.75 -12.33 7.56
N ASP A 91 -7.60 -13.25 7.12
CA ASP A 91 -7.62 -13.74 5.74
C ASP A 91 -7.80 -12.59 4.73
N VAL A 92 -8.63 -11.59 5.09
CA VAL A 92 -8.87 -10.42 4.22
C VAL A 92 -7.59 -9.65 3.98
N TRP A 93 -6.71 -9.52 4.99
CA TRP A 93 -5.39 -8.91 4.83
C TRP A 93 -4.54 -9.70 3.84
N PHE A 94 -4.40 -11.01 4.04
CA PHE A 94 -3.56 -11.85 3.21
C PHE A 94 -4.02 -11.91 1.75
N TYR A 95 -5.30 -12.21 1.52
CA TYR A 95 -5.83 -12.36 0.16
C TYR A 95 -5.81 -11.03 -0.60
N THR A 96 -6.11 -9.91 0.06
CA THR A 96 -6.11 -8.61 -0.62
C THR A 96 -4.71 -8.18 -1.02
N LEU A 97 -3.72 -8.29 -0.13
CA LEU A 97 -2.33 -7.92 -0.47
C LEU A 97 -1.77 -8.81 -1.59
N THR A 98 -1.96 -10.13 -1.47
CA THR A 98 -1.41 -11.09 -2.43
C THR A 98 -2.05 -10.95 -3.81
N SER A 99 -3.39 -10.81 -3.87
CA SER A 99 -4.10 -10.67 -5.15
C SER A 99 -3.79 -9.36 -5.86
N PHE A 100 -3.87 -8.22 -5.17
CA PHE A 100 -3.55 -6.91 -5.78
C PHE A 100 -2.08 -6.82 -6.19
N GLY A 101 -1.17 -7.35 -5.37
CA GLY A 101 0.25 -7.40 -5.69
C GLY A 101 0.53 -8.26 -6.92
N ALA A 102 -0.05 -9.46 -6.99
CA ALA A 102 0.10 -10.36 -8.14
C ALA A 102 -0.48 -9.76 -9.42
N VAL A 103 -1.70 -9.22 -9.36
CA VAL A 103 -2.35 -8.56 -10.51
C VAL A 103 -1.51 -7.37 -10.97
N THR A 104 -1.02 -6.53 -10.05
CA THR A 104 -0.18 -5.39 -10.41
C THR A 104 1.13 -5.82 -11.03
N ALA A 105 1.80 -6.85 -10.49
CA ALA A 105 3.04 -7.36 -11.04
C ALA A 105 2.86 -7.85 -12.49
N VAL A 106 1.86 -8.71 -12.73
CA VAL A 106 1.57 -9.23 -14.08
C VAL A 106 1.19 -8.09 -15.04
N PHE A 107 0.29 -7.20 -14.61
CA PHE A 107 -0.15 -6.07 -15.43
C PHE A 107 1.02 -5.15 -15.80
N ALA A 108 1.84 -4.78 -14.82
CA ALA A 108 2.99 -3.90 -15.04
C ALA A 108 4.04 -4.56 -15.95
N SER A 109 4.29 -5.86 -15.80
CA SER A 109 5.20 -6.62 -16.69
C SER A 109 4.71 -6.61 -18.13
N VAL A 110 3.43 -6.89 -18.38
CA VAL A 110 2.86 -6.88 -19.74
C VAL A 110 2.88 -5.46 -20.32
N PHE A 111 2.55 -4.45 -19.52
CA PHE A 111 2.55 -3.05 -19.98
C PHE A 111 3.96 -2.56 -20.30
N ALA A 112 4.96 -2.92 -19.49
CA ALA A 112 6.37 -2.57 -19.73
C ALA A 112 6.88 -3.14 -21.06
N LEU A 113 6.54 -4.39 -21.38
CA LEU A 113 6.91 -5.01 -22.65
C LEU A 113 6.28 -4.32 -23.86
N ARG A 114 5.08 -3.75 -23.73
CA ARG A 114 4.41 -2.98 -24.79
C ARG A 114 4.98 -1.57 -24.97
N CYS A 115 5.47 -0.96 -23.88
CA CYS A 115 6.05 0.38 -23.91
C CYS A 115 7.52 0.41 -24.31
N ALA A 116 8.22 -0.73 -24.35
CA ALA A 116 9.56 -0.81 -24.90
C ALA A 116 9.50 -0.49 -26.41
N ARG A 117 9.81 0.76 -26.77
CA ARG A 117 10.06 1.11 -28.18
C ARG A 117 11.19 0.22 -28.70
N PRO A 118 11.08 -0.36 -29.91
CA PRO A 118 12.23 -0.97 -30.55
C PRO A 118 13.31 0.11 -30.69
N ILE A 119 14.52 -0.26 -30.30
CA ILE A 119 15.74 0.55 -30.33
C ILE A 119 16.09 0.85 -31.78
#